data_AF-A0A968M0W9-F1
#
_entry.id   AF-A0A968M0W9-F1
#
_cell.length_a   1.000
_cell.length_b   1.000
_cell.length_c   1.000
_cell.angle_alpha   90.00
_cell.angle_beta   90.00
_cell.angle_gamma   90.00
#
_symmetry.space_group_name_H-M   'P 1'
#
loop_
_entity.id
_entity.type
_entity.pdbx_description
1 polymer ?
#
loop_
_entity_poly.entity_id
_entity_poly.type
_entity_poly.pdbx_seq_one_letter_code
_entity_poly.pdbx_strand_id
1 'polypeptide(L)'
;MQPKYSYTRPKTTSLAKSISPARLSTYGRLSNGTKADAIHLYYWNMSLSQSLYIPIQTLEVSLRNIVSNSISSVFGQDWYLQARFKKTLDGWANTSLEKAIEKATESTSKKGKLLTEGDVIANLSFGFWGALLAQRYKLSIWNKRFPRVFIFFNDILLAISDDVMIYSYKYNQISLNR
;
A
#
# COMPACT_ATOMS: atom_id res chain seq x y z
N MET A 1 -21.91 -8.51 -21.80
CA MET A 1 -22.85 -7.52 -21.21
C MET A 1 -22.20 -6.96 -19.95
N GLN A 2 -21.99 -5.65 -19.89
CA GLN A 2 -21.43 -4.98 -18.70
C GLN A 2 -22.38 -5.20 -17.50
N PRO A 3 -21.89 -5.27 -16.25
CA PRO A 3 -22.78 -5.43 -15.10
C PRO A 3 -23.73 -4.23 -15.06
N LYS A 4 -25.03 -4.50 -15.08
CA LYS A 4 -26.03 -3.52 -14.64
C LYS A 4 -25.88 -3.40 -13.13
N TYR A 5 -24.93 -2.57 -12.71
CA TYR A 5 -25.03 -1.97 -11.40
C TYR A 5 -26.35 -1.21 -11.38
N SER A 6 -27.33 -1.68 -10.60
CA SER A 6 -28.42 -0.83 -10.14
C SER A 6 -27.81 0.19 -9.17
N TYR A 7 -27.08 1.17 -9.73
CA TYR A 7 -26.82 2.42 -9.05
C TYR A 7 -28.17 3.12 -8.97
N THR A 8 -28.94 2.81 -7.93
CA THR A 8 -29.99 3.71 -7.49
C THR A 8 -29.32 5.06 -7.36
N ARG A 9 -29.72 6.05 -8.19
CA ARG A 9 -29.18 7.42 -8.09
C ARG A 9 -29.12 7.74 -6.61
N PRO A 10 -27.93 7.94 -6.02
CA PRO A 10 -27.86 8.33 -4.62
C PRO A 10 -28.75 9.56 -4.49
N LYS A 11 -29.44 9.76 -3.36
CA LYS A 11 -30.03 11.08 -3.09
C LYS A 11 -28.85 12.07 -3.02
N THR A 12 -28.46 12.63 -4.16
CA THR A 12 -27.11 13.12 -4.49
C THR A 12 -26.75 14.45 -3.83
N THR A 13 -27.73 15.10 -3.20
CA THR A 13 -27.59 16.49 -2.78
C THR A 13 -26.73 16.68 -1.53
N SER A 14 -26.72 15.71 -0.61
CA SER A 14 -25.99 15.86 0.67
C SER A 14 -24.50 15.53 0.51
N LEU A 15 -24.15 14.44 -0.18
CA LEU A 15 -22.74 14.05 -0.37
C LEU A 15 -21.98 15.04 -1.26
N ALA A 16 -22.63 15.58 -2.30
CA ALA A 16 -22.02 16.60 -3.15
C ALA A 16 -21.72 17.91 -2.39
N LYS A 17 -22.47 18.21 -1.31
CA LYS A 17 -22.20 19.34 -0.42
C LYS A 17 -21.05 19.06 0.57
N SER A 18 -20.82 17.80 0.91
CA SER A 18 -19.74 17.38 1.84
C SER A 18 -18.38 17.17 1.15
N ILE A 19 -18.36 16.96 -0.17
CA ILE A 19 -17.14 16.83 -0.97
C ILE A 19 -16.70 18.20 -1.46
N SER A 20 -15.39 18.50 -1.38
CA SER A 20 -14.89 19.82 -1.82
C SER A 20 -15.18 20.05 -3.32
N PRO A 21 -15.55 21.29 -3.71
CA PRO A 21 -15.80 21.63 -5.11
C PRO A 21 -14.62 21.32 -6.05
N ALA A 22 -13.38 21.47 -5.55
CA ALA A 22 -12.17 21.14 -6.28
C ALA A 22 -12.02 19.63 -6.59
N ARG A 23 -12.50 18.76 -5.69
CA ARG A 23 -12.48 17.31 -5.91
C ARG A 23 -13.47 16.92 -7.00
N LEU A 24 -14.68 17.49 -6.96
CA LEU A 24 -15.74 17.22 -7.95
C LEU A 24 -15.48 17.88 -9.31
N SER A 25 -14.80 19.03 -9.35
CA SER A 25 -14.51 19.73 -10.62
C SER A 25 -13.60 18.93 -11.54
N THR A 26 -12.69 18.11 -10.98
CA THR A 26 -11.83 17.20 -11.74
C THR A 26 -12.67 16.17 -12.52
N TYR A 27 -13.72 15.64 -11.91
CA TYR A 27 -14.67 14.72 -12.55
C TYR A 27 -15.69 15.45 -13.42
N GLY A 28 -16.08 16.67 -13.05
CA GLY A 28 -16.96 17.54 -13.84
C GLY A 28 -16.40 17.82 -15.23
N ARG A 29 -15.10 18.10 -15.33
CA ARG A 29 -14.39 18.32 -16.61
C ARG A 29 -14.30 17.05 -17.48
N LEU A 30 -14.32 15.87 -16.87
CA LEU A 30 -14.28 14.57 -17.54
C LEU A 30 -15.67 14.01 -17.86
N SER A 31 -16.72 14.61 -17.32
CA SER A 31 -18.11 14.26 -17.56
C SER A 31 -18.72 15.12 -18.67
N ASN A 32 -19.72 14.60 -19.39
CA ASN A 32 -20.46 15.34 -20.43
C ASN A 32 -21.40 16.44 -19.87
N GLY A 33 -20.99 17.13 -18.80
CA GLY A 33 -21.58 18.38 -18.34
C GLY A 33 -22.60 18.30 -17.21
N THR A 34 -22.99 17.11 -16.72
CA THR A 34 -23.95 17.01 -15.61
C THR A 34 -23.26 16.75 -14.26
N LYS A 35 -23.74 17.42 -13.21
CA LYS A 35 -23.27 17.18 -11.83
C LYS A 35 -23.49 15.73 -11.39
N ALA A 36 -24.51 15.06 -11.93
CA ALA A 36 -24.80 13.66 -11.64
C ALA A 36 -23.69 12.73 -12.19
N ASP A 37 -23.22 12.98 -13.41
CA ASP A 37 -22.16 12.18 -14.04
C ASP A 37 -20.82 12.35 -13.32
N ALA A 38 -20.50 13.58 -12.88
CA ALA A 38 -19.31 13.84 -12.08
C ALA A 38 -19.32 13.08 -10.74
N ILE A 39 -20.48 13.01 -10.08
CA ILE A 39 -20.66 12.23 -8.85
C ILE A 39 -20.53 10.73 -9.14
N HIS A 40 -21.10 10.24 -10.25
CA HIS A 40 -20.96 8.85 -10.66
C HIS A 40 -19.49 8.47 -10.90
N LEU A 41 -18.74 9.28 -11.65
CA LEU A 41 -17.30 9.06 -11.87
C LEU A 41 -16.50 9.07 -10.56
N TYR A 42 -16.85 9.95 -9.62
CA TYR A 42 -16.25 9.97 -8.29
C TYR A 42 -16.49 8.66 -7.53
N TYR A 43 -17.73 8.14 -7.52
CA TYR A 43 -18.06 6.86 -6.90
C TYR A 43 -17.36 5.68 -7.58
N TRP A 44 -17.25 5.70 -8.91
CA TRP A 44 -16.49 4.71 -9.66
C TRP A 44 -15.03 4.69 -9.25
N ASN A 45 -14.38 5.86 -9.18
CA ASN A 45 -13.00 5.96 -8.70
C ASN A 45 -12.86 5.46 -7.26
N MET A 46 -13.82 5.77 -6.38
CA MET A 46 -13.82 5.28 -5.00
C MET A 46 -13.94 3.75 -4.94
N SER A 47 -14.83 3.17 -5.75
CA SER A 47 -15.05 1.72 -5.81
C SER A 47 -13.81 1.00 -6.35
N LEU A 48 -13.16 1.57 -7.36
CA LEU A 48 -11.88 1.09 -7.87
C LEU A 48 -10.80 1.15 -6.77
N SER A 49 -10.65 2.29 -6.10
CA SER A 49 -9.69 2.43 -4.99
C SER A 49 -9.95 1.43 -3.87
N GLN A 50 -11.23 1.16 -3.54
CA GLN A 50 -11.60 0.15 -2.56
C GLN A 50 -11.16 -1.25 -2.99
N SER A 51 -11.33 -1.61 -4.26
CA SER A 51 -10.90 -2.91 -4.79
C SER A 51 -9.38 -3.12 -4.73
N LEU A 52 -8.61 -2.04 -4.79
CA LEU A 52 -7.15 -2.07 -4.72
C LEU A 52 -6.60 -2.09 -3.29
N TYR A 53 -7.42 -1.78 -2.28
CA TYR A 53 -6.96 -1.63 -0.90
C TYR A 53 -6.36 -2.93 -0.34
N ILE A 54 -7.07 -4.05 -0.47
CA ILE A 54 -6.61 -5.36 0.02
C ILE A 54 -5.36 -5.85 -0.73
N PRO A 55 -5.32 -5.80 -2.09
CA PRO A 55 -4.10 -6.07 -2.85
C PRO A 55 -2.88 -5.27 -2.37
N ILE A 56 -3.02 -3.94 -2.22
CA ILE A 56 -1.92 -3.06 -1.83
C ILE A 56 -1.46 -3.37 -0.40
N GLN A 57 -2.38 -3.56 0.53
CA GLN A 57 -2.06 -3.90 1.91
C GLN A 57 -1.27 -5.21 2.01
N THR A 58 -1.69 -6.22 1.24
CA THR A 58 -1.02 -7.52 1.19
C THR A 58 0.35 -7.41 0.57
N LEU A 59 0.46 -6.67 -0.54
CA LEU A 59 1.73 -6.38 -1.21
C LEU A 59 2.71 -5.68 -0.27
N GLU A 60 2.25 -4.67 0.49
CA GLU A 60 3.07 -3.91 1.41
C GLU A 60 3.64 -4.79 2.54
N VAL A 61 2.80 -5.59 3.19
CA VAL A 61 3.21 -6.46 4.28
C VAL A 61 4.19 -7.54 3.79
N SER A 62 3.95 -8.09 2.61
CA SER A 62 4.85 -9.08 2.04
C SER A 62 6.18 -8.47 1.60
N LEU A 63 6.15 -7.33 0.91
CA LEU A 63 7.34 -6.62 0.47
C LEU A 63 8.22 -6.26 1.68
N ARG A 64 7.66 -5.63 2.72
CA ARG A 64 8.45 -5.23 3.89
C ARG A 64 9.11 -6.43 4.57
N ASN A 65 8.41 -7.57 4.70
CA ASN A 65 8.93 -8.76 5.34
C ASN A 65 10.07 -9.38 4.50
N ILE A 66 9.89 -9.49 3.18
CA ILE A 66 10.91 -10.03 2.28
C ILE A 66 12.16 -9.14 2.28
N VAL A 67 11.97 -7.82 2.21
CA VAL A 67 13.07 -6.86 2.18
C VAL A 67 13.80 -6.84 3.51
N SER A 68 13.09 -6.74 4.65
CA SER A 68 13.70 -6.83 5.98
C SER A 68 14.52 -8.12 6.14
N ASN A 69 13.94 -9.29 5.86
CA ASN A 69 14.67 -10.56 5.95
C ASN A 69 15.94 -10.58 5.09
N SER A 70 15.86 -10.01 3.89
CA SER A 70 17.00 -9.91 2.98
C SER A 70 18.09 -8.99 3.54
N ILE A 71 17.71 -7.85 4.13
CA ILE A 71 18.65 -6.93 4.78
C ILE A 71 19.25 -7.58 6.04
N SER A 72 18.45 -8.18 6.91
CA SER A 72 18.92 -8.87 8.13
C SER A 72 19.93 -9.97 7.80
N SER A 73 19.75 -10.68 6.68
CA SER A 73 20.68 -11.71 6.22
C SER A 73 22.03 -11.20 5.70
N VAL A 74 22.18 -9.89 5.50
CA VAL A 74 23.43 -9.23 5.06
C VAL A 74 24.03 -8.41 6.19
N PHE A 75 23.20 -7.65 6.90
CA PHE A 75 23.59 -6.67 7.90
C PHE A 75 23.51 -7.19 9.34
N GLY A 76 22.92 -8.37 9.55
CA GLY A 76 22.67 -8.96 10.86
C GLY A 76 21.34 -8.54 11.45
N GLN A 77 21.05 -9.07 12.64
CA GLN A 77 19.95 -8.59 13.47
C GLN A 77 20.19 -7.10 13.81
N ASP A 78 19.11 -6.34 14.00
CA ASP A 78 19.16 -4.91 14.28
C ASP A 78 19.87 -4.08 13.20
N TRP A 79 19.74 -4.50 11.93
CA TRP A 79 20.30 -3.81 10.76
C TRP A 79 19.99 -2.31 10.71
N TYR A 80 18.85 -1.89 11.28
CA TYR A 80 18.41 -0.50 11.35
C TYR A 80 19.32 0.38 12.22
N LEU A 81 20.09 -0.21 13.14
CA LEU A 81 21.10 0.48 13.96
C LEU A 81 22.49 0.48 13.32
N GLN A 82 22.72 -0.38 12.32
CA GLN A 82 24.05 -0.61 11.77
C GLN A 82 24.52 0.57 10.92
N ALA A 83 25.66 1.18 11.30
CA ALA A 83 26.26 2.29 10.56
C ALA A 83 26.57 1.93 9.09
N ARG A 84 26.96 0.67 8.83
CA ARG A 84 27.19 0.14 7.47
C ARG A 84 25.91 0.18 6.61
N PHE A 85 24.75 -0.08 7.20
CA PHE A 85 23.48 -0.02 6.49
C PHE A 85 23.09 1.43 6.23
N LYS A 86 23.14 2.28 7.27
CA LYS A 86 22.84 3.73 7.13
C LYS A 86 23.69 4.43 6.07
N LYS A 87 24.99 4.09 5.97
CA LYS A 87 25.89 4.60 4.92
C LYS A 87 25.53 4.13 3.51
N THR A 88 24.81 3.02 3.38
CA THR A 88 24.36 2.50 2.08
C THR A 88 23.15 3.25 1.56
N LEU A 89 22.32 3.78 2.46
CA LEU A 89 21.09 4.49 2.12
C LEU A 89 21.37 5.89 1.55
N ASP A 90 20.51 6.33 0.62
CA ASP A 90 20.47 7.73 0.24
C ASP A 90 19.85 8.61 1.35
N GLY A 91 20.00 9.94 1.20
CA GLY A 91 19.58 10.89 2.24
C GLY A 91 18.10 10.81 2.60
N TRP A 92 17.22 10.56 1.62
CA TRP A 92 15.79 10.41 1.87
C TRP A 92 15.48 9.10 2.61
N ALA A 93 16.08 7.98 2.19
CA ALA A 93 15.86 6.69 2.83
C ALA A 93 16.40 6.69 4.26
N ASN A 94 17.56 7.32 4.49
CA ASN A 94 18.14 7.44 5.83
C ASN A 94 17.26 8.31 6.74
N THR A 95 16.80 9.48 6.26
CA THR A 95 15.86 10.34 7.00
C THR A 95 14.56 9.60 7.34
N SER A 96 14.05 8.80 6.40
CA SER A 96 12.84 8.00 6.60
C SER A 96 13.04 6.91 7.66
N LEU A 97 14.21 6.26 7.66
CA LEU A 97 14.58 5.28 8.67
C LEU A 97 14.70 5.91 10.07
N GLU A 98 15.37 7.05 10.18
CA GLU A 98 15.54 7.76 11.46
C GLU A 98 14.19 8.15 12.07
N LYS A 99 13.28 8.72 11.28
CA LYS A 99 11.92 9.03 11.71
C LYS A 99 11.14 7.79 12.15
N ALA A 100 11.31 6.66 11.46
CA ALA A 100 10.66 5.41 11.84
C ALA A 100 11.19 4.88 13.17
N ILE A 101 12.51 4.96 13.40
CA ILE A 101 13.14 4.57 14.68
C ILE A 101 12.66 5.48 15.81
N GLU A 102 12.63 6.79 15.60
CA GLU A 102 12.13 7.77 16.58
C GLU A 102 10.69 7.44 16.99
N LYS A 103 9.79 7.32 16.01
CA LYS A 103 8.37 7.01 16.24
C LYS A 103 8.16 5.65 16.91
N ALA A 104 8.93 4.64 16.53
CA ALA A 104 8.89 3.32 17.14
C ALA A 104 9.38 3.38 18.60
N THR A 105 10.44 4.14 18.87
CA THR A 105 11.00 4.33 20.21
C THR A 105 10.01 5.06 21.11
N GLU A 106 9.38 6.14 20.65
CA GLU A 106 8.33 6.82 21.40
C GLU A 106 7.14 5.89 21.74
N SER A 107 6.70 5.12 20.76
CA SER A 107 5.54 4.22 20.89
C SER A 107 5.81 3.07 21.86
N THR A 108 7.03 2.54 21.88
CA THR A 108 7.45 1.43 22.77
C THR A 108 7.76 1.94 24.18
N SER A 109 8.39 3.10 24.31
CA SER A 109 8.68 3.75 25.60
C SER A 109 7.41 4.07 26.38
N LYS A 110 6.37 4.61 25.71
CA LYS A 110 5.05 4.84 26.31
C LYS A 110 4.38 3.56 26.84
N LYS A 111 4.79 2.40 26.35
CA LYS A 111 4.27 1.08 26.73
C LYS A 111 5.21 0.31 27.66
N GLY A 112 6.36 0.88 28.05
CA GLY A 112 7.39 0.19 28.84
C GLY A 112 7.99 -1.03 28.14
N LYS A 113 7.97 -1.08 26.80
CA LYS A 113 8.51 -2.19 26.00
C LYS A 113 9.85 -1.81 25.40
N LEU A 114 10.72 -2.81 25.22
CA LEU A 114 11.95 -2.66 24.45
C LEU A 114 11.62 -2.49 22.96
N LEU A 115 12.39 -1.66 22.27
CA LEU A 115 12.29 -1.48 20.82
C LEU A 115 12.69 -2.79 20.12
N THR A 116 11.81 -3.28 19.23
CA THR A 116 12.10 -4.45 18.40
C THR A 116 12.24 -4.09 16.93
N GLU A 117 12.86 -4.97 16.14
CA GLU A 117 12.92 -4.83 14.67
C GLU A 117 11.51 -4.70 14.06
N GLY A 118 10.54 -5.47 14.58
CA GLY A 118 9.15 -5.43 14.12
C GLY A 118 8.49 -4.06 14.31
N ASP A 119 8.81 -3.36 15.40
CA ASP A 119 8.31 -2.01 15.65
C ASP A 119 8.86 -1.00 14.64
N VAL A 120 10.14 -1.13 14.27
CA VAL A 120 10.76 -0.27 13.25
C VAL A 120 10.17 -0.57 11.87
N ILE A 121 10.06 -1.86 11.50
CA ILE A 121 9.47 -2.30 10.22
C ILE A 121 8.05 -1.76 10.05
N ALA A 122 7.24 -1.81 11.11
CA ALA A 122 5.86 -1.34 11.08
C ALA A 122 5.71 0.18 10.92
N ASN A 123 6.75 0.96 11.24
CA ASN A 123 6.75 2.42 11.09
C ASN A 123 7.36 2.90 9.76
N LEU A 124 7.93 1.99 8.95
CA LEU A 124 8.43 2.28 7.62
C LEU A 124 7.31 2.17 6.58
N SER A 125 7.22 3.16 5.68
CA SER A 125 6.18 3.21 4.65
C SER A 125 6.44 2.25 3.50
N PHE A 126 5.38 1.86 2.77
CA PHE A 126 5.52 1.16 1.48
C PHE A 126 6.57 1.79 0.55
N GLY A 127 6.59 3.12 0.45
CA GLY A 127 7.54 3.84 -0.39
C GLY A 127 9.01 3.61 0.00
N PHE A 128 9.31 3.48 1.30
CA PHE A 128 10.66 3.14 1.76
C PHE A 128 11.10 1.78 1.22
N TRP A 129 10.26 0.76 1.39
CA TRP A 129 10.57 -0.60 0.94
C TRP A 129 10.69 -0.69 -0.59
N GLY A 130 9.83 0.03 -1.32
CA GLY A 130 9.92 0.13 -2.78
C GLY A 130 11.20 0.83 -3.25
N ALA A 131 11.64 1.89 -2.57
CA ALA A 131 12.87 2.60 -2.92
C ALA A 131 14.11 1.72 -2.76
N LEU A 132 14.12 0.80 -1.79
CA LEU A 132 15.24 -0.14 -1.59
C LEU A 132 15.38 -1.14 -2.75
N LEU A 133 14.36 -1.33 -3.59
CA LEU A 133 14.45 -2.15 -4.80
C LEU A 133 15.16 -1.45 -5.97
N ALA A 134 15.49 -0.16 -5.84
CA ALA A 134 16.14 0.59 -6.89
C ALA A 134 17.53 0.03 -7.25
N GLN A 135 17.91 0.19 -8.53
CA GLN A 135 19.16 -0.34 -9.09
C GLN A 135 20.42 0.03 -8.27
N ARG A 136 20.43 1.20 -7.62
CA ARG A 136 21.53 1.66 -6.77
C ARG A 136 21.85 0.71 -5.60
N TYR A 137 20.85 -0.02 -5.12
CA TYR A 137 20.98 -0.97 -4.01
C TYR A 137 21.30 -2.38 -4.48
N LYS A 138 21.38 -2.62 -5.80
CA LYS A 138 21.57 -3.95 -6.38
C LYS A 138 22.83 -4.64 -5.85
N LEU A 139 23.95 -3.95 -5.73
CA LEU A 139 25.21 -4.57 -5.27
C LEU A 139 25.38 -4.57 -3.75
N SER A 140 24.83 -3.55 -3.07
CA SER A 140 25.03 -3.34 -1.63
C SER A 140 24.02 -4.09 -0.76
N ILE A 141 22.77 -4.21 -1.20
CA ILE A 141 21.70 -4.91 -0.48
C ILE A 141 21.42 -6.27 -1.14
N TRP A 142 21.27 -6.30 -2.47
CA TRP A 142 20.65 -7.45 -3.12
C TRP A 142 21.60 -8.51 -3.68
N ASN A 143 22.80 -8.12 -4.13
CA ASN A 143 23.83 -8.95 -4.78
C ASN A 143 23.29 -10.25 -5.44
N LYS A 144 23.79 -11.45 -5.09
CA LYS A 144 23.33 -12.76 -5.63
C LYS A 144 21.91 -13.18 -5.20
N ARG A 145 21.15 -12.35 -4.48
CA ARG A 145 19.86 -12.70 -3.84
C ARG A 145 18.63 -12.08 -4.52
N PHE A 146 18.82 -11.21 -5.51
CA PHE A 146 17.74 -10.57 -6.28
C PHE A 146 16.68 -11.55 -6.84
N PRO A 147 17.02 -12.75 -7.36
CA PRO A 147 16.03 -13.67 -7.94
C PRO A 147 15.02 -14.24 -6.94
N ARG A 148 15.38 -14.37 -5.66
CA ARG A 148 14.50 -14.99 -4.64
C ARG A 148 13.38 -14.06 -4.20
N VAL A 149 13.62 -12.76 -4.20
CA VAL A 149 12.61 -11.75 -3.83
C VAL A 149 11.43 -11.82 -4.80
N PHE A 150 11.71 -11.88 -6.11
CA PHE A 150 10.69 -11.79 -7.16
C PHE A 150 9.83 -13.07 -7.32
N ILE A 151 10.33 -14.24 -6.93
CA ILE A 151 9.55 -15.49 -6.98
C ILE A 151 8.33 -15.41 -6.03
N PHE A 152 8.53 -14.94 -4.80
CA PHE A 152 7.44 -14.77 -3.85
C PHE A 152 6.41 -13.72 -4.30
N PHE A 153 6.83 -12.68 -5.03
CA PHE A 153 5.90 -11.68 -5.58
C PHE A 153 4.86 -12.30 -6.52
N ASN A 154 5.26 -13.29 -7.33
CA ASN A 154 4.34 -13.92 -8.28
C ASN A 154 3.27 -14.75 -7.55
N ASP A 155 3.67 -15.52 -6.54
CA ASP A 155 2.74 -16.32 -5.73
C ASP A 155 1.77 -15.44 -4.92
N ILE A 156 2.25 -14.29 -4.43
CA ILE A 156 1.41 -13.31 -3.74
C ILE A 156 0.43 -12.65 -4.71
N LEU A 157 0.85 -12.31 -5.93
CA LEU A 157 -0.06 -11.75 -6.93
C LEU A 157 -1.12 -12.76 -7.38
N LEU A 158 -0.76 -14.04 -7.47
CA LEU A 158 -1.71 -15.13 -7.72
C LEU A 158 -2.70 -15.27 -6.56
N ALA A 159 -2.23 -15.30 -5.31
CA ALA A 159 -3.09 -15.36 -4.13
C ALA A 159 -4.01 -14.13 -3.99
N ILE A 160 -3.50 -12.93 -4.29
CA ILE A 160 -4.29 -11.70 -4.33
C ILE A 160 -5.30 -11.73 -5.48
N SER A 161 -4.93 -12.25 -6.65
CA SER A 161 -5.85 -12.43 -7.78
C SER A 161 -6.98 -13.37 -7.39
N ASP A 162 -6.68 -14.49 -6.74
CA ASP A 162 -7.67 -15.44 -6.26
C ASP A 162 -8.58 -14.83 -5.20
N ASP A 163 -8.03 -14.04 -4.26
CA ASP A 163 -8.83 -13.32 -3.26
C ASP A 163 -9.69 -12.21 -3.89
N VAL A 164 -9.17 -11.42 -4.83
CA VAL A 164 -9.95 -10.41 -5.58
C VAL A 164 -11.06 -11.11 -6.37
N MET A 165 -10.79 -12.26 -6.97
CA MET A 165 -11.79 -13.08 -7.65
C MET A 165 -12.82 -13.63 -6.68
N ILE A 166 -12.44 -14.12 -5.50
CA ILE A 166 -13.35 -14.58 -4.43
C ILE A 166 -14.20 -13.43 -3.86
N TYR A 167 -13.61 -12.25 -3.64
CA TYR A 167 -14.34 -11.06 -3.19
C TYR A 167 -15.30 -10.58 -4.28
N SER A 168 -14.91 -10.60 -5.56
CA SER A 168 -15.81 -10.30 -6.67
C SER A 168 -16.93 -11.35 -6.80
N TYR A 169 -16.63 -12.62 -6.51
CA TYR A 169 -17.58 -13.72 -6.56
C TYR A 169 -18.58 -13.71 -5.40
N LYS A 170 -18.13 -13.44 -4.17
CA LYS A 170 -19.00 -13.23 -3.00
C LYS A 170 -19.85 -11.96 -3.16
N TYR A 171 -19.29 -10.90 -3.74
CA TYR A 171 -20.03 -9.69 -4.10
C TYR A 171 -21.13 -10.00 -5.14
N ASN A 172 -20.85 -10.84 -6.14
CA ASN A 172 -21.82 -11.30 -7.13
C ASN A 172 -22.88 -12.27 -6.54
N GLN A 173 -22.56 -13.10 -5.56
CA GLN A 173 -23.52 -13.99 -4.89
C GLN A 173 -24.50 -13.22 -3.98
N ILE A 174 -24.04 -12.10 -3.37
CA ILE A 174 -24.89 -11.23 -2.55
C ILE A 174 -25.84 -10.40 -3.43
N SER A 175 -25.48 -10.09 -4.68
CA SER A 175 -26.34 -9.43 -5.66
C SER A 175 -27.28 -10.37 -6.43
N LEU A 176 -27.06 -11.69 -6.38
CA LEU A 176 -27.92 -12.71 -6.98
C LEU A 176 -29.05 -13.22 -6.05
N ASN A 177 -28.98 -12.91 -4.75
CA ASN A 177 -29.99 -13.32 -3.75
C ASN A 177 -30.94 -12.17 -3.31
N ARG A 178 -31.17 -11.17 -4.18
CA ARG A 178 -32.17 -10.10 -3.99
C ARG A 178 -32.91 -9.78 -5.27
#